data_AF-A0A7D5LBT9-F1
#
_entry.id   AF-A0A7D5LBT9-F1
#
_cell.length_a   1.000
_cell.length_b   1.000
_cell.length_c   1.000
_cell.angle_alpha   90.00
_cell.angle_beta   90.00
_cell.angle_gamma   90.00
#
_symmetry.space_group_name_H-M   'P 1'
#
loop_
_entity.id
_entity.type
_entity.pdbx_description
1 polymer ?
#
loop_
_entity_poly.entity_id
_entity_poly.type
_entity_poly.pdbx_seq_one_letter_code
_entity_poly.pdbx_strand_id
1 'polypeptide(L)'
;MSQATTRKERKAVYEAVLRVVDAQTSPEQAPGIRRTTITRLLTPPEGPHDLDDVRSAIRAARENDELLSWPDHAGRRRYSLADVEKLRRVAEWEGEREHPRPAVVGWANRMVAEVSD
;
A
#
# COMPACT_ATOMS: atom_id res chain seq x y z
N MET A 1 5.74 -1.56 31.07
CA MET A 1 6.32 -1.38 29.72
C MET A 1 6.66 0.09 29.53
N SER A 2 7.89 0.42 29.13
CA SER A 2 8.29 1.82 28.96
C SER A 2 7.66 2.41 27.69
N GLN A 3 7.34 3.71 27.66
CA GLN A 3 6.81 4.39 26.46
C GLN A 3 7.78 4.35 25.27
N ALA A 4 9.08 4.17 25.52
CA ALA A 4 10.09 4.05 24.47
C ALA A 4 10.02 2.69 23.75
N THR A 5 9.68 1.63 24.48
CA THR A 5 9.48 0.28 23.92
C THR A 5 8.32 0.29 22.92
N THR A 6 7.20 0.93 23.29
CA THR A 6 5.99 0.99 22.44
C THR A 6 6.18 1.85 21.19
N ARG A 7 6.94 2.96 21.26
CA ARG A 7 7.25 3.78 20.07
C ARG A 7 8.13 3.01 19.08
N LYS A 8 9.16 2.31 19.56
CA LYS A 8 10.05 1.52 18.72
C LYS A 8 9.31 0.35 18.06
N GLU A 9 8.46 -0.34 18.80
CA GLU A 9 7.62 -1.43 18.29
C GLU A 9 6.65 -0.94 17.22
N ARG A 10 5.90 0.14 17.46
CA ARG A 10 5.00 0.74 16.46
C ARG A 10 5.74 1.15 15.19
N LYS A 11 6.92 1.76 15.33
CA LYS A 11 7.76 2.12 14.19
C LYS A 11 8.20 0.89 13.40
N ALA A 12 8.56 -0.20 14.07
CA ALA A 12 8.93 -1.45 13.41
C ALA A 12 7.76 -2.06 12.61
N VAL A 13 6.54 -2.07 13.15
CA VAL A 13 5.33 -2.55 12.45
C VAL A 13 5.02 -1.64 11.26
N TYR A 14 5.12 -0.33 11.44
CA TYR A 14 4.95 0.66 10.37
C TYR A 14 5.87 0.40 9.18
N GLU A 15 7.18 0.30 9.43
CA GLU A 15 8.16 0.01 8.39
C GLU A 15 7.94 -1.37 7.77
N ALA A 16 7.50 -2.37 8.56
CA ALA A 16 7.18 -3.69 8.03
C ALA A 16 6.00 -3.65 7.04
N VAL A 17 4.97 -2.84 7.30
CA VAL A 17 3.87 -2.60 6.36
C VAL A 17 4.38 -2.03 5.05
N LEU A 18 5.19 -0.97 5.09
CA LEU A 18 5.73 -0.35 3.87
C LEU A 18 6.58 -1.33 3.07
N ARG A 19 7.48 -2.06 3.75
CA ARG A 19 8.31 -3.09 3.11
C ARG A 19 7.49 -4.19 2.44
N VAL A 20 6.42 -4.68 3.09
CA VAL A 20 5.55 -5.70 2.50
C VAL A 20 4.82 -5.15 1.28
N VAL A 21 4.32 -3.91 1.33
CA VAL A 21 3.65 -3.31 0.16
C VAL A 21 4.63 -3.16 -0.99
N ASP A 22 5.84 -2.66 -0.74
CA ASP A 22 6.86 -2.52 -1.79
C ASP A 22 7.23 -3.87 -2.42
N ALA A 23 7.55 -4.86 -1.58
CA ALA A 23 7.93 -6.20 -2.01
C ALA A 23 6.81 -6.92 -2.77
N GLN A 24 5.55 -6.59 -2.48
CA GLN A 24 4.37 -7.19 -3.12
C GLN A 24 3.84 -6.38 -4.31
N THR A 25 4.56 -5.33 -4.70
CA THR A 25 4.25 -4.47 -5.85
C THR A 25 5.48 -4.31 -6.75
N SER A 26 6.35 -5.33 -6.82
CA SER A 26 7.50 -5.36 -7.74
C SER A 26 7.06 -5.27 -9.21
N PRO A 27 7.97 -4.96 -10.16
CA PRO A 27 7.70 -4.94 -11.60
C PRO A 27 6.93 -6.15 -12.14
N GLU A 28 7.20 -7.37 -11.65
CA GLU A 28 6.50 -8.58 -12.11
C GLU A 28 5.12 -8.78 -11.46
N GLN A 29 4.79 -7.99 -10.45
CA GLN A 29 3.54 -8.11 -9.69
C GLN A 29 2.58 -6.97 -10.03
N ALA A 30 1.30 -7.16 -9.69
CA ALA A 30 0.32 -6.09 -9.82
C ALA A 30 0.76 -4.86 -9.00
N PRO A 31 0.52 -3.63 -9.48
CA PRO A 31 1.03 -2.41 -8.86
C PRO A 31 0.31 -2.05 -7.55
N GLY A 32 -0.47 -2.95 -6.97
CA GLY A 32 -1.10 -2.76 -5.67
C GLY A 32 -1.53 -4.08 -5.02
N ILE A 33 -1.44 -4.13 -3.69
CA ILE A 33 -1.75 -5.30 -2.85
C ILE A 33 -3.05 -5.09 -2.06
N ARG A 34 -3.77 -6.17 -1.71
CA ARG A 34 -4.96 -6.09 -0.85
C ARG A 34 -4.57 -6.03 0.63
N ARG A 35 -5.38 -5.33 1.43
CA ARG A 35 -5.23 -5.29 2.90
C ARG A 35 -5.12 -6.69 3.51
N THR A 36 -5.93 -7.63 3.04
CA THR A 36 -5.94 -9.02 3.52
C THR A 36 -4.59 -9.72 3.33
N THR A 37 -3.87 -9.40 2.25
CA THR A 37 -2.53 -9.96 2.00
C THR A 37 -1.50 -9.31 2.93
N ILE A 38 -1.57 -7.98 3.13
CA ILE A 38 -0.70 -7.29 4.09
C ILE A 38 -0.88 -7.88 5.50
N THR A 39 -2.13 -8.02 5.96
CA THR A 39 -2.41 -8.58 7.28
C THR A 39 -1.92 -10.01 7.37
N ARG A 40 -2.25 -10.87 6.40
CA ARG A 40 -1.82 -12.27 6.41
C ARG A 40 -0.30 -12.41 6.51
N LEU A 41 0.47 -11.61 5.78
CA LEU A 41 1.95 -11.71 5.79
C LEU A 41 2.59 -11.16 7.07
N LEU A 42 1.91 -10.28 7.80
CA LEU A 42 2.48 -9.61 8.98
C LEU A 42 1.95 -10.16 10.30
N THR A 43 0.84 -10.89 10.30
CA THR A 43 0.23 -11.47 11.50
C THR A 43 0.43 -12.99 11.57
N PRO A 44 0.28 -13.62 12.75
CA PRO A 44 0.35 -15.07 12.86
C PRO A 44 -0.67 -15.77 11.95
N PRO A 45 -0.33 -16.95 11.40
CA PRO A 45 0.91 -17.69 11.62
C PRO A 45 2.13 -17.23 10.80
N GLU A 46 1.97 -16.44 9.73
CA GLU A 46 3.10 -16.11 8.83
C GLU A 46 4.01 -14.98 9.33
N GLY A 47 3.47 -14.07 10.15
CA GLY A 47 4.21 -12.92 10.66
C GLY A 47 4.14 -12.78 12.19
N PRO A 48 5.03 -11.95 12.78
CA PRO A 48 5.16 -11.85 14.24
C PRO A 48 4.30 -10.75 14.88
N HIS A 49 3.52 -9.98 14.11
CA HIS A 49 2.86 -8.77 14.61
C HIS A 49 1.38 -8.99 14.95
N ASP A 50 0.87 -8.21 15.91
CA ASP A 50 -0.55 -8.20 16.22
C ASP A 50 -1.38 -7.58 15.09
N LEU A 51 -2.59 -8.09 14.88
CA LEU A 51 -3.48 -7.62 13.83
C LEU A 51 -3.86 -6.15 13.99
N ASP A 52 -4.14 -5.69 15.20
CA ASP A 52 -4.57 -4.31 15.43
C ASP A 52 -3.40 -3.33 15.30
N ASP A 53 -2.18 -3.76 15.64
CA ASP A 53 -0.97 -2.99 15.35
C ASP A 53 -0.74 -2.83 13.84
N VAL A 54 -0.86 -3.93 13.07
CA VAL A 54 -0.74 -3.88 11.60
C VAL A 54 -1.82 -2.99 10.99
N ARG A 55 -3.06 -3.08 11.48
CA ARG A 55 -4.16 -2.22 11.01
C ARG A 55 -3.92 -0.75 11.32
N SER A 56 -3.39 -0.45 12.50
CA SER A 56 -3.03 0.90 12.92
C SER A 56 -1.89 1.46 12.09
N ALA A 57 -0.88 0.64 11.79
CA ALA A 57 0.22 0.99 10.90
C ALA A 57 -0.24 1.29 9.46
N ILE A 58 -1.11 0.45 8.89
CA ILE A 58 -1.70 0.71 7.56
C ILE A 58 -2.47 2.03 7.56
N ARG A 59 -3.23 2.32 8.63
CA ARG A 59 -3.96 3.58 8.76
C ARG A 59 -3.00 4.77 8.81
N ALA A 60 -2.00 4.73 9.67
CA ALA A 60 -1.01 5.79 9.82
C ALA A 60 -0.26 6.05 8.51
N ALA A 61 0.12 4.99 7.78
CA ALA A 61 0.83 5.14 6.51
C ALA A 61 -0.03 5.81 5.42
N ARG A 62 -1.36 5.65 5.47
CA ARG A 62 -2.27 6.39 4.60
C ARG A 62 -2.47 7.84 5.05
N GLU A 63 -2.53 8.07 6.35
CA GLU A 63 -2.66 9.42 6.92
C GLU A 63 -1.40 10.27 6.69
N ASN A 64 -0.24 9.62 6.54
CA ASN A 64 1.04 10.23 6.18
C ASN A 64 1.29 10.28 4.66
N ASP A 65 0.30 9.90 3.84
CA ASP A 65 0.40 9.84 2.37
C ASP A 65 1.51 8.94 1.81
N GLU A 66 2.08 8.03 2.61
CA GLU A 66 3.06 7.03 2.16
C GLU A 66 2.40 5.81 1.52
N LEU A 67 1.15 5.52 1.91
CA LEU A 67 0.31 4.49 1.29
C LEU A 67 -0.93 5.08 0.65
N LEU A 68 -1.03 4.82 -0.64
CA LEU A 68 -2.14 5.26 -1.46
C LEU A 68 -3.10 4.10 -1.71
N SER A 69 -4.41 4.38 -1.67
CA SER A 69 -5.43 3.35 -1.82
C SER A 69 -6.36 3.64 -2.99
N TRP A 70 -6.59 2.63 -3.81
CA TRP A 70 -7.42 2.75 -5.02
C TRP A 70 -8.25 1.48 -5.24
N PRO A 71 -9.42 1.57 -5.92
CA PRO A 71 -10.24 0.41 -6.19
C PRO A 71 -9.70 -0.39 -7.38
N ASP A 72 -9.56 -1.70 -7.25
CA ASP A 72 -9.39 -2.61 -8.38
C ASP A 72 -10.71 -2.83 -9.14
N HIS A 73 -10.66 -3.50 -10.29
CA HIS A 73 -11.81 -3.75 -11.16
C HIS A 73 -12.97 -4.48 -10.48
N ALA A 74 -12.69 -5.26 -9.43
CA ALA A 74 -13.72 -5.93 -8.64
C ALA A 74 -14.27 -5.02 -7.52
N GLY A 75 -13.95 -3.73 -7.56
CA GLY A 75 -14.28 -2.75 -6.51
C GLY A 75 -13.46 -2.93 -5.23
N ARG A 76 -12.45 -3.81 -5.22
CA ARG A 76 -11.71 -4.13 -4.00
C ARG A 76 -10.56 -3.14 -3.82
N ARG A 77 -10.39 -2.65 -2.60
CA ARG A 77 -9.32 -1.70 -2.29
C ARG A 77 -7.94 -2.36 -2.37
N ARG A 78 -7.06 -1.76 -3.17
CA ARG A 78 -5.62 -2.06 -3.26
C ARG A 78 -4.81 -0.91 -2.69
N TYR A 79 -3.58 -1.23 -2.31
CA TYR A 79 -2.62 -0.33 -1.69
C TYR A 79 -1.31 -0.36 -2.47
N SER A 80 -0.77 0.81 -2.72
CA SER A 80 0.52 1.05 -3.38
C SER A 80 1.29 2.08 -2.57
N LEU A 81 2.61 2.05 -2.65
CA LEU A 81 3.41 3.15 -2.13
C LEU A 81 3.15 4.44 -2.92
N ALA A 82 3.29 5.59 -2.27
CA ALA A 82 3.36 6.90 -2.91
C ALA A 82 4.71 7.11 -3.59
N ASP A 83 4.98 6.26 -4.57
CA ASP A 83 6.19 6.30 -5.38
C ASP A 83 5.79 6.50 -6.85
N VAL A 84 6.50 7.40 -7.54
CA VAL A 84 6.17 7.80 -8.91
C VAL A 84 6.19 6.61 -9.87
N GLU A 85 7.16 5.71 -9.74
CA GLU A 85 7.26 4.52 -10.60
C GLU A 85 6.08 3.60 -10.34
N LYS A 86 5.76 3.30 -9.07
CA LYS A 86 4.59 2.47 -8.73
C LYS A 86 3.29 3.09 -9.22
N LEU A 87 3.12 4.40 -9.10
CA LEU A 87 1.90 5.10 -9.52
C LEU A 87 1.73 5.12 -11.04
N ARG A 88 2.81 5.35 -11.80
CA ARG A 88 2.79 5.20 -13.27
C ARG A 88 2.36 3.79 -13.66
N ARG A 89 2.89 2.78 -12.98
CA ARG A 89 2.50 1.38 -13.20
C ARG A 89 1.03 1.12 -12.88
N VAL A 90 0.41 1.82 -11.93
CA VAL A 90 -1.06 1.73 -11.73
C VAL A 90 -1.82 2.25 -12.95
N ALA A 91 -1.40 3.38 -13.52
CA ALA A 91 -2.01 3.94 -14.72
C ALA A 91 -1.86 3.01 -15.93
N GLU A 92 -0.65 2.49 -16.15
CA GLU A 92 -0.33 1.54 -17.23
C GLU A 92 -1.12 0.25 -17.09
N TRP A 93 -1.08 -0.39 -15.91
CA TRP A 93 -1.78 -1.65 -15.63
C TRP A 93 -3.30 -1.55 -15.81
N GLU A 94 -3.89 -0.40 -15.49
CA GLU A 94 -5.32 -0.18 -15.73
C GLU A 94 -5.62 0.20 -17.18
N GLY A 95 -4.69 0.88 -17.87
CA GLY A 95 -4.78 1.26 -19.28
C GLY A 95 -4.67 0.09 -20.26
N GLU A 96 -3.92 -0.95 -19.91
CA GLU A 96 -3.75 -2.17 -20.73
C GLU A 96 -4.98 -3.09 -20.76
N ARG A 97 -6.05 -2.74 -20.04
CA ARG A 97 -7.26 -3.57 -19.94
C ARG A 97 -8.18 -3.35 -21.14
N GLU A 98 -9.01 -4.35 -21.42
CA GLU A 98 -10.09 -4.26 -22.42
C GLU A 98 -11.08 -3.11 -22.10
N HIS A 99 -11.35 -2.88 -20.81
CA HIS A 99 -12.19 -1.79 -20.32
C HIS A 99 -11.48 -1.02 -19.21
N PRO A 100 -10.60 -0.07 -19.56
CA PRO A 100 -9.92 0.78 -18.59
C PRO A 100 -10.92 1.62 -17.80
N ARG A 101 -10.64 1.86 -16.52
CA ARG A 101 -11.42 2.80 -15.70
C ARG A 101 -10.73 4.17 -15.69
N PRO A 102 -11.24 5.18 -16.40
CA PRO A 102 -10.59 6.49 -16.49
C PRO A 102 -10.39 7.16 -15.14
N ALA A 103 -11.26 6.88 -14.17
CA ALA A 103 -11.14 7.40 -12.81
C ALA A 103 -9.87 6.92 -12.10
N VAL A 104 -9.43 5.68 -12.30
CA VAL A 104 -8.21 5.13 -11.67
C VAL A 104 -6.97 5.65 -12.37
N VAL A 105 -6.97 5.68 -13.71
CA VAL A 105 -5.88 6.28 -14.50
C VAL A 105 -5.70 7.76 -14.16
N GLY A 106 -6.80 8.52 -14.15
CA GLY A 106 -6.79 9.94 -13.79
C GLY A 106 -6.39 10.18 -12.33
N TRP A 107 -6.78 9.30 -11.41
CA TRP A 107 -6.28 9.34 -10.04
C TRP A 107 -4.76 9.12 -9.97
N ALA A 108 -4.24 8.07 -10.61
CA ALA A 108 -2.82 7.75 -10.59
C ALA A 108 -1.96 8.88 -11.19
N ASN A 109 -2.39 9.45 -12.32
CA ASN A 109 -1.69 10.58 -12.95
C ASN A 109 -1.66 11.83 -12.07
N ARG A 110 -2.75 12.13 -11.33
CA ARG A 110 -2.74 13.23 -10.36
C ARG A 110 -1.75 12.99 -9.22
N MET A 111 -1.74 11.79 -8.65
CA MET A 111 -0.80 11.45 -7.59
C MET A 111 0.66 11.53 -8.07
N VAL A 112 0.94 11.15 -9.33
CA VAL A 112 2.29 11.32 -9.92
C VAL A 112 2.70 12.79 -9.94
N ALA A 113 1.80 13.70 -10.32
CA ALA A 113 2.08 15.13 -10.31
C ALA A 113 2.36 15.63 -8.87
N GLU A 114 1.49 15.28 -7.91
CA GLU A 114 1.62 15.67 -6.51
C GLU A 114 2.90 15.17 -5.84
N VAL A 115 3.38 13.97 -6.20
CA VAL A 115 4.61 13.39 -5.63
C VAL A 115 5.88 13.91 -6.34
N SER A 116 5.75 14.46 -7.56
CA SER A 116 6.89 14.96 -8.34
C SER A 116 7.19 16.45 -8.15
N ASP A 117 6.29 17.20 -7.50
CA ASP A 117 6.43 18.62 -7.15
C ASP A 117 7.19 18.81 -5.81
#